data_AF-A0A809WTU6-F1
#
_entry.id   AF-A0A809WTU6-F1
#
_cell.length_a   1.000
_cell.length_b   1.000
_cell.length_c   1.000
_cell.angle_alpha   90.00
_cell.angle_beta   90.00
_cell.angle_gamma   90.00
#
_symmetry.space_group_name_H-M   'P 1'
#
loop_
_entity.id
_entity.type
_entity.pdbx_description
1 polymer ?
#
loop_
_entity_poly.entity_id
_entity_poly.type
_entity_poly.pdbx_seq_one_letter_code
_entity_poly.pdbx_strand_id
1 'polypeptide(L)' 'MQSLREDGLLVPCKAAQLSWETTAAVLESRFATGAMKPADLARAQGHYARMTPENARRTLRFWQVRAS' A
#
# COMPACT_ATOMS: atom_id res chain seq x y z
N MET A 1 -9.63 -10.77 8.55
CA MET A 1 -9.34 -10.15 7.23
C MET A 1 -9.13 -8.64 7.39
N GLN A 2 -8.25 -8.21 8.31
CA GLN A 2 -7.97 -6.79 8.58
C GLN A 2 -6.76 -6.26 7.78
N SER A 3 -5.86 -7.14 7.31
CA SER A 3 -4.62 -6.80 6.59
C SER A 3 -4.81 -6.30 5.16
N LEU A 4 -5.98 -6.54 4.53
CA LEU A 4 -6.29 -6.02 3.18
C LEU A 4 -6.39 -4.49 3.14
N ARG A 5 -6.64 -3.83 4.28
CA ARG A 5 -6.87 -2.38 4.33
C ARG A 5 -5.57 -1.59 4.18
N GLU A 6 -4.48 -2.09 4.74
CA GLU A 6 -3.15 -1.46 4.72
C GLU A 6 -2.33 -1.88 3.50
N ASP A 7 -2.27 -3.17 3.17
CA ASP A 7 -1.59 -3.64 1.95
C ASP A 7 -2.29 -3.16 0.67
N GLY A 8 -3.60 -2.91 0.74
CA GLY A 8 -4.44 -2.56 -0.40
C GLY A 8 -3.97 -1.35 -1.22
N LEU A 9 -3.33 -0.36 -0.58
CA LEU A 9 -2.70 0.76 -1.29
C LEU A 9 -1.20 0.56 -1.52
N LEU A 10 -0.50 -0.05 -0.58
CA LEU A 10 0.95 -0.23 -0.67
C LEU A 10 1.34 -1.06 -1.89
N VAL A 11 0.57 -2.10 -2.21
CA VAL A 11 0.83 -2.98 -3.36
C VAL A 11 0.70 -2.22 -4.70
N PRO A 12 -0.41 -1.51 -5.01
CA PRO A 12 -0.48 -0.67 -6.20
C PRO A 12 0.63 0.38 -6.28
N CYS A 13 0.89 1.11 -5.19
CA CYS A 13 1.92 2.15 -5.15
C CYS A 13 3.31 1.56 -5.45
N LYS A 14 3.63 0.39 -4.86
CA LYS A 14 4.90 -0.29 -5.11
C LYS A 14 4.99 -0.86 -6.53
N ALA A 15 3.91 -1.44 -7.04
CA ALA A 15 3.85 -1.97 -8.39
C ALA A 15 4.06 -0.88 -9.45
N ALA A 16 3.54 0.33 -9.18
CA ALA A 16 3.73 1.55 -9.95
C ALA A 16 5.10 2.22 -9.71
N GLN A 17 5.92 1.70 -8.81
CA GLN A 17 7.25 2.22 -8.46
C GLN A 17 7.23 3.66 -7.93
N LEU A 18 6.19 4.03 -7.19
CA LEU A 18 6.16 5.33 -6.52
C LEU A 18 7.25 5.40 -5.45
N SER A 19 7.64 6.60 -5.05
CA SER A 19 8.50 6.74 -3.87
C SER A 19 7.66 6.52 -2.59
N TRP A 20 8.34 6.39 -1.45
CA TRP A 20 7.65 6.29 -0.17
C TRP A 20 6.89 7.59 0.14
N GLU A 21 7.49 8.74 -0.14
CA GLU A 21 6.91 10.07 0.05
C GLU A 21 5.59 10.24 -0.71
N THR A 22 5.55 9.81 -1.98
CA THR A 22 4.30 9.81 -2.76
C THR A 22 3.28 8.82 -2.17
N THR A 23 3.73 7.64 -1.76
CA THR A 23 2.86 6.62 -1.16
C THR A 23 2.24 7.12 0.15
N ALA A 24 3.01 7.80 1.00
CA ALA A 24 2.55 8.40 2.23
C ALA A 24 1.49 9.47 1.96
N ALA A 25 1.72 10.37 0.99
CA ALA A 25 0.73 11.39 0.60
C ALA A 25 -0.59 10.77 0.10
N VAL A 26 -0.51 9.67 -0.66
CA VAL A 26 -1.69 8.91 -1.13
C VAL A 26 -2.42 8.27 0.06
N LEU A 27 -1.69 7.69 1.02
CA LEU A 27 -2.28 7.15 2.25
C LEU A 27 -3.01 8.27 3.01
N GLU A 28 -2.36 9.38 3.30
CA GLU A 28 -2.96 10.51 4.02
C GLU A 28 -4.21 11.05 3.31
N SER A 29 -4.17 11.18 1.98
CA SER A 29 -5.30 11.64 1.18
C SER A 29 -6.49 10.68 1.24
N ARG A 30 -6.26 9.35 1.23
CA ARG A 30 -7.34 8.35 1.33
C ARG A 30 -7.98 8.35 2.72
N PHE A 31 -7.19 8.65 3.75
CA PHE A 31 -7.63 8.69 5.13
C PHE A 31 -8.08 10.10 5.57
N ALA A 32 -8.51 10.96 4.64
CA ALA A 32 -8.96 12.33 4.93
C ALA A 32 -10.08 12.44 5.97
N THR A 33 -10.82 11.36 6.26
CA THR A 33 -11.84 11.30 7.34
C THR A 33 -11.30 10.81 8.69
N GLY A 34 -10.00 10.50 8.80
CA GLY A 34 -9.35 10.07 10.03
C GLY A 34 -7.88 9.74 9.78
N ALA A 35 -6.98 10.63 10.21
CA ALA A 35 -5.54 10.49 9.99
C ALA A 35 -5.02 9.10 10.44
N MET A 36 -4.17 8.51 9.61
CA MET A 36 -3.45 7.28 9.98
C MET A 36 -2.57 7.58 11.19
N LYS A 37 -2.63 6.74 12.23
CA LYS A 37 -1.79 6.92 13.42
C LYS A 37 -0.31 6.83 13.00
N PRO A 38 0.60 7.61 13.59
CA PRO A 38 2.03 7.56 13.26
C PRO A 38 2.64 6.15 13.33
N ALA A 39 2.17 5.34 14.30
CA ALA A 39 2.60 3.94 14.44
C ALA A 39 2.17 3.05 13.26
N ASP A 40 0.99 3.28 12.70
CA ASP A 40 0.50 2.53 11.53
C ASP A 40 1.24 2.97 10.26
N LEU A 41 1.60 4.26 10.14
CA LEU A 41 2.41 4.77 9.03
C LEU A 41 3.83 4.18 9.07
N ALA A 42 4.45 4.10 10.24
CA ALA A 42 5.76 3.46 10.42
C ALA A 42 5.73 1.96 10.05
N ARG A 43 4.66 1.24 10.44
CA ARG A 43 4.45 -0.16 10.03
C ARG A 43 4.31 -0.27 8.50
N ALA A 44 3.51 0.61 7.90
CA ALA A 44 3.31 0.65 6.46
C ALA A 44 4.62 0.94 5.70
N GLN A 45 5.47 1.82 6.22
CA GLN A 45 6.80 2.09 5.65
C GLN A 45 7.68 0.84 5.68
N GLY A 46 7.73 0.14 6.81
CA GLY A 46 8.47 -1.12 6.93
C GLY A 46 7.98 -2.19 5.96
N HIS A 47 6.67 -2.27 5.72
CA HIS A 47 6.10 -3.18 4.73
C HIS A 47 6.47 -2.76 3.29
N TYR A 48 6.35 -1.47 2.98
CA TYR A 48 6.68 -0.91 1.68
C TYR A 48 8.14 -1.13 1.29
N ALA A 49 9.06 -0.94 2.25
CA ALA A 49 10.49 -1.08 2.05
C ALA A 49 10.88 -2.54 1.73
N ARG A 50 10.28 -3.51 2.42
CA ARG A 50 10.55 -4.95 2.22
C ARG A 50 9.92 -5.52 0.95
N MET A 51 8.90 -4.86 0.40
CA MET A 51 8.23 -5.30 -0.81
C MET A 51 9.08 -5.00 -2.04
N THR A 52 9.18 -5.93 -3.00
CA THR A 52 9.80 -5.66 -4.31
C THR A 52 8.73 -5.24 -5.33
N PRO A 53 9.05 -4.40 -6.33
CA PRO A 53 8.11 -4.02 -7.38
C PRO A 53 7.54 -5.21 -8.15
N GLU A 54 8.36 -6.23 -8.41
CA GLU A 54 7.92 -7.44 -9.10
C GLU A 54 6.91 -8.24 -8.28
N ASN A 55 7.15 -8.41 -6.98
CA ASN A 55 6.22 -9.11 -6.11
C ASN A 55 4.91 -8.32 -5.98
N ALA A 56 4.99 -6.99 -5.87
CA ALA A 56 3.82 -6.13 -5.87
C ALA A 56 2.97 -6.28 -7.14
N ARG A 57 3.59 -6.33 -8.33
CA ARG A 57 2.89 -6.56 -9.61
C ARG A 57 2.22 -7.93 -9.69
N ARG A 58 2.85 -8.98 -9.15
CA ARG A 58 2.26 -10.32 -9.09
C ARG A 58 1.02 -10.33 -8.20
N THR A 59 1.14 -9.74 -7.01
CA THR A 59 0.03 -9.59 -6.06
C THR A 59 -1.12 -8.77 -6.66
N LEU A 60 -0.82 -7.65 -7.33
CA LEU A 60 -1.84 -6.82 -7.97
C LEU A 60 -2.60 -7.56 -9.06
N ARG A 61 -1.90 -8.32 -9.92
CA ARG A 61 -2.55 -9.17 -10.94
C ARG A 61 -3.46 -10.22 -10.32
N PHE A 62 -3.01 -10.86 -9.24
CA PHE A 62 -3.84 -11.82 -8.51
C PHE A 62 -5.12 -11.17 -7.93
N TRP A 63 -5.03 -9.93 -7.44
CA TRP A 63 -6.22 -9.20 -6.96
C TRP A 63 -7.20 -8.88 -8.08
N GLN A 64 -6.70 -8.47 -9.25
CA GLN A 64 -7.54 -8.17 -10.41
C GLN A 64 -8.35 -9.38 -10.89
N VAL A 65 -7.75 -10.58 -10.89
CA VAL A 65 -8.43 -11.84 -11.25
C VAL A 65 -9.50 -12.25 -10.23
N ARG A 66 -9.37 -11.85 -8.96
CA ARG A 66 -10.37 -12.15 -7.92
C ARG A 66 -11.53 -11.17 -7.89
N ALA A 67 -11.38 -10.01 -8.54
CA ALA A 67 -12.40 -8.98 -8.62
C ALA A 67 -13.30 -9.10 -9.86
N SER A 68 -12.90 -9.92 -10.84
CA SER A 68 -13.71 -10.35 -11.99
C SER A 68 -14.59 -11.54 -11.62
#